data_AF-A0A511XNH8-F1
#
_entry.id   AF-A0A511XNH8-F1
#
_cell.length_a   1.000
_cell.length_b   1.000
_cell.length_c   1.000
_cell.angle_alpha   90.00
_cell.angle_beta   90.00
_cell.angle_gamma   90.00
#
_symmetry.space_group_name_H-M   'P 1'
#
loop_
_entity.id
_entity.type
_entity.pdbx_description
1 polymer ?
#
loop_
_entity_poly.entity_id
_entity_poly.type
_entity_poly.pdbx_seq_one_letter_code
_entity_poly.pdbx_strand_id
1 'polypeptide(L)'
;MMDFAHWLPIIWGVILIAAISIYVILDGFDLGIGMLFAFERDQSKRDVMINTIAPVWDGNETWMVLGGAVLYGVFPGAYATLLPAFYLPIIVMLAALIFRGVAFEFRVMTKGTARARHWDLGFIAGSAIASFCQGAVLGGVIQGASR
;
A
#
# COMPACT_ATOMS: atom_id res chain seq x y z
N MET A 1 15.68 38.19 1.25
CA MET A 1 15.08 37.40 2.35
C MET A 1 14.26 36.30 1.70
N MET A 2 14.48 35.03 2.05
CA MET A 2 13.55 33.97 1.66
C MET A 2 12.23 34.18 2.39
N ASP A 3 11.12 34.30 1.67
CA ASP A 3 9.79 34.50 2.24
C ASP A 3 9.07 33.17 2.47
N PHE A 4 7.88 33.22 3.06
CA PHE A 4 7.08 32.03 3.35
C PHE A 4 6.73 31.23 2.09
N ALA A 5 6.55 31.90 0.94
CA ALA A 5 6.22 31.27 -0.32
C ALA A 5 7.35 30.36 -0.83
N HIS A 6 8.61 30.71 -0.54
CA HIS A 6 9.75 29.87 -0.87
C HIS A 6 9.78 28.54 -0.08
N TRP A 7 9.47 28.58 1.22
CA TRP A 7 9.60 27.42 2.11
C TRP A 7 8.43 26.45 2.02
N LEU A 8 7.24 26.94 1.70
CA LEU A 8 6.02 26.14 1.65
C LEU A 8 6.13 24.87 0.78
N PRO A 9 6.55 24.93 -0.50
CA PRO A 9 6.67 23.72 -1.33
C PRO A 9 7.78 22.77 -0.83
N ILE A 10 8.83 23.29 -0.20
CA ILE A 10 9.91 22.46 0.34
C ILE A 10 9.41 21.64 1.54
N ILE A 11 8.72 22.30 2.48
CA ILE A 11 8.14 21.65 3.66
C ILE A 11 7.14 20.57 3.22
N TRP A 12 6.23 20.91 2.31
CA TRP A 12 5.26 19.94 1.79
C TRP A 12 5.91 18.81 0.98
N GLY A 13 7.01 19.09 0.27
CA GLY A 13 7.78 18.06 -0.43
C GLY A 13 8.41 17.07 0.56
N VAL A 14 8.96 17.56 1.67
CA VAL A 14 9.48 16.71 2.75
C VAL A 14 8.37 15.88 3.39
N ILE A 15 7.20 16.49 3.65
CA ILE A 15 6.03 15.77 4.18
C ILE A 15 5.58 14.67 3.22
N LEU A 16 5.52 14.96 1.91
CA LEU A 16 5.14 13.99 0.88
C LEU A 16 6.11 12.80 0.84
N ILE A 17 7.42 13.08 0.80
CA ILE A 17 8.45 12.04 0.79
C ILE A 17 8.39 11.21 2.08
N ALA A 18 8.21 11.86 3.23
CA ALA A 18 8.06 11.17 4.51
C ALA A 18 6.81 10.29 4.53
N ALA A 19 5.65 10.79 4.09
CA ALA A 19 4.40 10.04 4.04
C ALA A 19 4.52 8.80 3.16
N ILE A 20 5.05 8.93 1.94
CA ILE A 20 5.27 7.79 1.04
C ILE A 20 6.29 6.81 1.63
N SER A 21 7.38 7.29 2.23
CA SER A 21 8.40 6.41 2.84
C SER A 21 7.84 5.63 4.01
N ILE A 22 7.06 6.29 4.88
CA ILE A 22 6.39 5.64 6.01
C ILE A 22 5.40 4.60 5.49
N TYR A 23 4.58 4.92 4.49
CA TYR A 23 3.69 3.96 3.85
C TYR A 23 4.45 2.72 3.33
N VAL A 24 5.50 2.92 2.52
CA VAL A 24 6.29 1.84 1.93
C VAL A 24 6.91 0.94 3.00
N ILE A 25 7.36 1.50 4.13
CA ILE A 25 7.95 0.73 5.22
C ILE A 25 6.88 -0.04 5.99
N LEU A 26 5.82 0.66 6.42
CA LEU A 26 4.80 0.11 7.32
C LEU A 26 3.89 -0.88 6.58
N ASP A 27 3.27 -0.47 5.48
CA ASP A 27 2.43 -1.37 4.67
C ASP A 27 3.28 -2.41 3.94
N GLY A 28 4.55 -2.11 3.63
CA GLY A 28 5.49 -3.10 3.10
C GLY A 28 5.75 -4.28 4.03
N PHE A 29 5.71 -4.06 5.35
CA PHE A 29 5.72 -5.15 6.33
C PHE A 29 4.45 -6.01 6.23
N ASP A 30 3.27 -5.38 6.16
CA ASP A 30 1.99 -6.10 6.05
C ASP A 30 1.89 -6.93 4.77
N LEU A 31 2.27 -6.32 3.64
CA LEU A 31 2.34 -6.98 2.33
C LEU A 31 3.37 -8.11 2.33
N GLY A 32 4.50 -7.92 2.99
CA GLY A 32 5.52 -8.94 3.19
C GLY A 32 4.98 -10.15 3.95
N ILE A 33 4.28 -9.92 5.06
CA ILE A 33 3.58 -10.96 5.82
C ILE A 33 2.57 -11.70 4.94
N GLY A 34 1.79 -10.97 4.13
CA GLY A 34 0.83 -11.56 3.21
C GLY A 34 1.45 -12.47 2.14
N MET A 35 2.62 -12.11 1.62
CA MET A 35 3.35 -12.98 0.68
C MET A 35 4.00 -14.18 1.39
N LEU A 36 4.60 -13.98 2.57
CA LEU A 36 5.18 -15.06 3.37
C LEU A 36 4.13 -16.09 3.80
N PHE A 37 2.87 -15.66 3.90
CA PHE A 37 1.73 -16.51 4.21
C PHE A 37 1.57 -17.69 3.25
N ALA A 38 2.03 -17.56 1.99
CA ALA A 38 2.03 -18.62 0.99
C ALA A 38 2.96 -19.78 1.34
N PHE A 39 4.05 -19.50 2.07
CA PHE A 39 5.10 -20.47 2.38
C PHE A 39 4.90 -21.15 3.74
N GLU A 40 4.24 -20.48 4.67
CA GLU A 40 3.91 -21.07 5.97
C GLU A 40 2.75 -22.05 5.82
N ARG A 41 2.86 -23.27 6.35
CA ARG A 41 1.82 -24.31 6.29
C ARG A 41 1.18 -24.56 7.65
N ASP A 42 1.86 -24.20 8.73
CA ASP A 42 1.38 -24.34 10.09
C ASP A 42 0.32 -23.26 10.38
N GLN A 43 -0.90 -23.72 10.68
CA GLN A 43 -2.03 -22.84 10.98
C GLN A 43 -1.80 -21.98 12.23
N SER A 44 -1.09 -22.51 13.23
CA SER A 44 -0.78 -21.75 14.45
C SER A 44 0.16 -20.59 14.15
N LYS A 45 1.17 -20.82 13.30
CA LYS A 45 2.10 -19.76 12.86
C LYS A 45 1.41 -18.75 11.95
N ARG A 46 0.54 -19.19 11.04
CA ARG A 46 -0.31 -18.30 10.23
C ARG A 46 -1.16 -17.37 11.08
N ASP A 47 -1.73 -17.87 12.17
CA ASP A 47 -2.49 -17.05 13.10
C ASP A 47 -1.59 -16.03 13.82
N VAL A 48 -0.38 -16.41 14.23
CA VAL A 48 0.60 -15.46 14.79
C VAL A 48 0.94 -14.37 13.77
N MET A 49 1.23 -14.73 12.52
CA MET A 49 1.52 -13.79 11.44
C MET A 49 0.40 -12.76 11.28
N ILE A 50 -0.86 -13.21 11.25
CA ILE A 50 -2.02 -12.31 11.16
C ILE A 50 -2.17 -11.42 12.38
N ASN A 51 -1.95 -11.95 13.57
CA ASN A 51 -2.04 -11.16 14.79
C ASN A 51 -0.96 -10.07 14.87
N THR A 52 0.15 -10.19 14.14
CA THR A 52 1.18 -9.14 14.10
C THR A 52 0.77 -7.91 13.30
N ILE A 53 -0.10 -8.07 12.31
CA ILE A 53 -0.54 -6.98 11.41
C ILE A 53 -1.93 -6.44 11.78
N ALA A 54 -2.77 -7.27 12.43
CA ALA A 54 -4.14 -6.95 12.82
C ALA A 54 -4.34 -5.56 13.46
N PRO A 55 -3.49 -5.10 14.40
CA PRO A 55 -3.73 -3.83 15.07
C PRO A 55 -3.29 -2.59 14.26
N VAL A 56 -2.54 -2.76 13.16
CA VAL A 56 -1.84 -1.64 12.49
C VAL A 56 -2.14 -1.49 11.01
N TRP A 57 -2.58 -2.55 10.32
CA TRP A 57 -2.68 -2.56 8.85
C TRP A 57 -3.56 -1.44 8.28
N ASP A 58 -4.74 -1.21 8.87
CA ASP A 58 -5.67 -0.14 8.43
C ASP A 58 -5.04 1.25 8.62
N GLY A 59 -4.31 1.43 9.72
CA GLY A 59 -3.54 2.65 9.97
C GLY A 59 -2.42 2.87 8.96
N ASN A 60 -1.75 1.81 8.52
CA ASN A 60 -0.65 1.88 7.57
C ASN A 60 -1.09 2.41 6.20
N GLU A 61 -2.28 2.00 5.73
CA GLU A 61 -2.86 2.47 4.46
C GLU A 61 -3.14 3.99 4.45
N THR A 62 -3.38 4.60 5.60
CA THR A 62 -3.68 6.05 5.70
C THR A 62 -2.54 6.95 5.21
N TRP A 63 -1.29 6.49 5.31
CA TRP A 63 -0.12 7.23 4.83
C TRP A 63 -0.11 7.37 3.31
N MET A 64 -0.57 6.35 2.58
CA MET A 64 -0.76 6.43 1.14
C MET A 64 -1.83 7.45 0.77
N VAL A 65 -2.94 7.47 1.51
CA VAL A 65 -4.02 8.45 1.30
C VAL A 65 -3.52 9.87 1.52
N LEU A 66 -2.72 10.10 2.56
CA LEU A 66 -2.05 11.39 2.80
C LEU A 66 -1.15 11.77 1.63
N GLY A 67 -0.32 10.84 1.12
CA GLY A 67 0.53 11.08 -0.05
C GLY A 67 -0.27 11.51 -1.28
N GLY A 68 -1.38 10.82 -1.56
CA GLY A 68 -2.29 11.16 -2.65
C GLY A 68 -2.96 12.53 -2.46
N ALA A 69 -3.39 12.85 -1.24
CA ALA A 69 -4.00 14.13 -0.91
C ALA A 69 -3.01 15.31 -1.05
N VAL A 70 -1.75 15.12 -0.62
CA VAL A 70 -0.69 16.12 -0.78
C VAL A 70 -0.34 16.33 -2.25
N LEU A 71 -0.24 15.25 -3.04
CA LEU A 71 -0.06 15.36 -4.49
C LEU A 71 -1.19 16.17 -5.14
N TYR A 72 -2.45 15.85 -4.83
CA TYR A 72 -3.60 16.55 -5.40
C TYR A 72 -3.69 18.01 -4.97
N GLY A 73 -3.56 18.29 -3.67
CA GLY A 73 -3.80 19.62 -3.09
C GLY A 73 -2.61 20.58 -3.18
N VAL A 74 -1.37 20.07 -3.12
CA VAL A 74 -0.17 20.91 -3.05
C VAL A 74 0.66 20.84 -4.33
N PHE A 75 0.70 19.69 -5.00
CA PHE A 75 1.49 19.48 -6.22
C PHE A 75 0.62 19.06 -7.43
N PRO A 76 -0.40 19.84 -7.82
CA PRO A 76 -1.39 19.43 -8.81
C PRO A 76 -0.79 19.10 -10.17
N GLY A 77 0.31 19.76 -10.57
CA GLY A 77 1.04 19.42 -11.80
C GLY A 77 1.69 18.04 -11.75
N ALA A 78 2.23 17.64 -10.59
CA ALA A 78 2.75 16.28 -10.41
C ALA A 78 1.62 15.26 -10.40
N TYR A 79 0.51 15.55 -9.71
CA TYR A 79 -0.67 14.68 -9.72
C TYR A 79 -1.24 14.46 -11.12
N ALA A 80 -1.43 15.53 -11.90
CA ALA A 80 -1.94 15.48 -13.27
C ALA A 80 -1.01 14.76 -14.25
N THR A 81 0.28 14.64 -13.93
CA THR A 81 1.25 13.91 -14.74
C THR A 81 1.32 12.44 -14.34
N LEU A 82 1.45 12.18 -13.03
CA LEU A 82 1.69 10.84 -12.49
C LEU A 82 0.43 9.97 -12.53
N LEU A 83 -0.73 10.52 -12.17
CA LEU A 83 -1.95 9.71 -12.06
C LEU A 83 -2.37 9.12 -13.42
N PRO A 84 -2.39 9.85 -14.54
CA PRO A 84 -2.68 9.25 -15.85
C PRO A 84 -1.60 8.27 -16.29
N ALA A 85 -0.32 8.58 -16.06
CA ALA A 85 0.80 7.70 -16.43
C ALA A 85 0.75 6.35 -15.70
N PHE A 86 0.27 6.35 -14.46
CA PHE A 86 0.22 5.17 -13.59
C PHE A 86 -1.20 4.74 -13.23
N TYR A 87 -2.20 5.15 -14.01
CA TYR A 87 -3.61 4.92 -13.70
C TYR A 87 -3.90 3.44 -13.47
N LEU A 88 -3.45 2.59 -14.40
CA LEU A 88 -3.72 1.16 -14.33
C LEU A 88 -3.01 0.50 -13.14
N PRO A 89 -1.68 0.68 -12.92
CA PRO A 89 -1.03 0.20 -11.69
C PRO A 89 -1.71 0.68 -10.40
N ILE A 90 -2.09 1.96 -10.30
CA ILE A 90 -2.70 2.52 -9.09
C ILE A 90 -4.08 1.90 -8.85
N ILE A 91 -4.95 1.82 -9.85
CA ILE A 91 -6.30 1.24 -9.68
C ILE A 91 -6.21 -0.25 -9.31
N VAL A 92 -5.31 -1.00 -9.95
CA VAL A 92 -5.10 -2.42 -9.62
C VAL A 92 -4.56 -2.57 -8.20
N MET A 93 -3.63 -1.70 -7.79
CA MET A 93 -3.11 -1.67 -6.41
C MET A 93 -4.23 -1.42 -5.39
N LEU A 94 -5.05 -0.39 -5.61
CA LEU A 94 -6.17 -0.06 -4.71
C LEU A 94 -7.18 -1.21 -4.62
N ALA A 95 -7.54 -1.82 -5.75
CA ALA A 95 -8.43 -2.97 -5.75
C ALA A 95 -7.83 -4.16 -4.98
N ALA A 96 -6.52 -4.39 -5.11
CA ALA A 96 -5.81 -5.44 -4.41
C ALA A 96 -5.71 -5.18 -2.89
N LEU A 97 -5.48 -3.94 -2.47
CA LEU A 97 -5.48 -3.54 -1.05
C LEU A 97 -6.86 -3.69 -0.41
N ILE A 98 -7.92 -3.23 -1.09
CA ILE A 98 -9.31 -3.44 -0.64
C ILE A 98 -9.60 -4.93 -0.47
N PHE A 99 -9.25 -5.73 -1.48
CA PHE A 99 -9.49 -7.17 -1.41
C PHE A 99 -8.66 -7.86 -0.33
N ARG A 100 -7.41 -7.41 -0.10
CA ARG A 100 -6.55 -7.87 1.00
C ARG A 100 -7.25 -7.62 2.35
N GLY A 101 -7.76 -6.41 2.58
CA GLY A 101 -8.48 -6.05 3.81
C GLY A 101 -9.74 -6.90 4.03
N VAL A 102 -10.54 -7.11 2.97
CA VAL A 102 -11.72 -7.99 3.03
C VAL A 102 -11.33 -9.43 3.35
N ALA A 103 -10.29 -9.95 2.69
CA ALA A 103 -9.80 -11.31 2.91
C ALA A 103 -9.27 -11.49 4.35
N PHE A 104 -8.61 -10.47 4.90
CA PHE A 104 -8.14 -10.46 6.27
C PHE A 104 -9.29 -10.61 7.28
N GLU A 105 -10.29 -9.72 7.21
CA GLU A 105 -11.46 -9.74 8.10
C GLU A 105 -12.26 -11.04 7.99
N PHE A 106 -12.52 -11.50 6.76
CA PHE A 106 -13.30 -12.71 6.53
C PHE A 106 -12.56 -13.98 6.91
N ARG A 107 -11.23 -14.00 6.87
CA ARG A 107 -10.46 -15.12 7.41
C ARG A 107 -10.66 -15.24 8.92
N VAL A 108 -10.65 -14.13 9.66
CA VAL A 108 -10.90 -14.14 11.11
C VAL A 108 -12.29 -14.71 11.41
N MET A 109 -13.30 -14.33 10.64
CA MET A 109 -14.68 -14.83 10.79
C MET A 109 -14.87 -16.29 10.39
N THR A 110 -14.06 -16.82 9.49
CA THR A 110 -14.20 -18.19 8.94
C THR A 110 -13.17 -19.17 9.49
N LYS A 111 -12.48 -18.80 10.58
CA LYS A 111 -11.48 -19.63 11.25
C LYS A 111 -12.04 -21.02 11.58
N GLY A 112 -11.28 -22.06 11.26
CA GLY A 112 -11.68 -23.47 11.48
C GLY A 112 -12.59 -24.07 10.39
N THR A 113 -12.92 -23.32 9.34
CA THR A 113 -13.73 -23.82 8.21
C THR A 113 -12.90 -23.97 6.93
N ALA A 114 -13.41 -24.75 5.97
CA ALA A 114 -12.79 -24.89 4.64
C ALA A 114 -12.72 -23.55 3.85
N ARG A 115 -13.53 -22.55 4.23
CA ARG A 115 -13.54 -21.23 3.58
C ARG A 115 -12.31 -20.38 3.94
N ALA A 116 -11.69 -20.61 5.09
CA ALA A 116 -10.48 -19.90 5.51
C ALA A 116 -9.37 -19.99 4.44
N ARG A 117 -9.24 -21.13 3.75
CA ARG A 117 -8.25 -21.31 2.69
C ARG A 117 -8.46 -20.40 1.47
N HIS A 118 -9.70 -20.03 1.17
CA HIS A 118 -10.01 -19.11 0.06
C HIS A 118 -9.60 -17.68 0.42
N TRP A 119 -9.80 -17.30 1.67
CA TRP A 119 -9.38 -15.99 2.19
C TRP A 119 -7.87 -15.92 2.38
N ASP A 120 -7.21 -17.01 2.77
CA ASP A 120 -5.74 -17.11 2.76
C ASP A 120 -5.18 -16.81 1.37
N LEU A 121 -5.76 -17.42 0.32
CA LEU A 121 -5.34 -17.16 -1.07
C LEU A 121 -5.61 -15.71 -1.48
N GLY A 122 -6.75 -15.14 -1.07
CA GLY A 122 -7.06 -13.75 -1.38
C GLY A 122 -6.11 -12.76 -0.70
N PHE A 123 -5.73 -13.05 0.55
CA PHE A 123 -4.74 -12.27 1.30
C PHE A 123 -3.36 -12.31 0.65
N ILE A 124 -2.90 -13.50 0.21
CA ILE A 124 -1.64 -13.67 -0.52
C ILE A 124 -1.67 -12.92 -1.85
N ALA A 125 -2.71 -13.14 -2.66
CA ALA A 125 -2.83 -12.55 -3.99
C ALA A 125 -2.94 -11.02 -3.93
N GLY A 126 -3.78 -10.48 -3.04
CA GLY A 126 -3.90 -9.05 -2.83
C GLY A 126 -2.57 -8.42 -2.43
N SER A 127 -1.83 -9.07 -1.51
CA SER A 127 -0.52 -8.57 -1.07
C SER A 127 0.53 -8.60 -2.17
N ALA A 128 0.59 -9.67 -2.96
CA ALA A 128 1.53 -9.79 -4.07
C ALA A 128 1.25 -8.79 -5.19
N ILE A 129 -0.03 -8.63 -5.57
CA ILE A 129 -0.45 -7.70 -6.63
C ILE A 129 -0.16 -6.25 -6.21
N ALA A 130 -0.54 -5.87 -4.98
CA ALA A 130 -0.27 -4.52 -4.47
C ALA A 130 1.24 -4.21 -4.42
N SER A 131 2.05 -5.16 -3.93
CA SER A 131 3.52 -5.03 -3.89
C SER A 131 4.11 -4.84 -5.29
N PHE A 132 3.65 -5.63 -6.26
CA PHE A 132 4.10 -5.51 -7.65
C PHE A 132 3.71 -4.16 -8.25
N CYS A 133 2.47 -3.72 -8.09
CA CYS A 133 1.99 -2.44 -8.60
C CYS A 133 2.78 -1.27 -8.01
N GLN A 134 3.04 -1.27 -6.69
CA GLN A 134 3.87 -0.26 -6.06
C GLN A 134 5.29 -0.22 -6.65
N GLY A 135 5.91 -1.39 -6.84
CA GLY A 135 7.21 -1.50 -7.50
C GLY A 135 7.19 -0.99 -8.96
N ALA A 136 6.13 -1.28 -9.71
CA ALA A 136 5.95 -0.80 -11.07
C ALA A 136 5.81 0.73 -11.14
N VAL A 137 5.04 1.33 -10.22
CA VAL A 137 4.91 2.79 -10.09
C VAL A 137 6.28 3.41 -9.76
N LEU A 138 6.97 2.91 -8.73
CA LEU A 138 8.28 3.44 -8.34
C LEU A 138 9.32 3.31 -9.47
N GLY A 139 9.38 2.13 -10.10
CA GLY A 139 10.27 1.88 -11.24
C GLY A 139 9.99 2.80 -12.43
N GLY A 140 8.71 3.04 -12.73
CA GLY A 140 8.28 3.97 -13.77
C GLY A 140 8.60 5.44 -13.44
N VAL A 141 8.47 5.85 -12.18
CA VAL A 141 8.87 7.18 -11.72
C VAL A 141 10.38 7.37 -11.91
N ILE A 142 11.20 6.37 -11.55
CA ILE A 142 12.66 6.43 -11.68
C ILE A 142 13.11 6.45 -13.16
N GLN A 143 12.47 5.67 -14.03
CA GLN A 143 12.75 5.69 -15.47
C GLN A 143 12.34 6.99 -16.15
N GLY A 144 11.51 7.80 -15.48
CA GLY A 144 10.88 8.98 -16.04
C GLY A 144 9.61 8.59 -16.78
N ALA A 145 8.48 9.09 -16.29
CA ALA A 145 7.21 9.01 -17.01
C ALA A 145 7.31 9.91 -18.26
N SER A 146 7.79 9.35 -19.38
CA SER A 146 7.91 10.10 -20.63
C SER A 146 7.48 9.26 -21.84
N ARG A 147 6.24 9.49 -22.26
CA ARG A 147 5.95 10.36 -23.41
C ARG A 147 4.71 11.20 -23.10
#